data_AF-A0A329QH30-F1
#
_entry.id   AF-A0A329QH30-F1
#
_cell.length_a   1.000
_cell.length_b   1.000
_cell.length_c   1.000
_cell.angle_alpha   90.00
_cell.angle_beta   90.00
_cell.angle_gamma   90.00
#
_symmetry.space_group_name_H-M   'P 1'
#
loop_
_entity.id
_entity.type
_entity.pdbx_description
1 polymer ?
#
loop_
_entity_poly.entity_id
_entity_poly.type
_entity_poly.pdbx_seq_one_letter_code
_entity_poly.pdbx_strand_id
1 'polypeptide(L)' 'MNDLHYSLNEIPLVWLILIAVLLLIQGTWIFQDARRRGRFPWLWGLWGITGFPTPLIIYWFIVVRADRRPPKRTSDK' A
#
# COMPACT_ATOMS: atom_id res chain seq x y z
N MET A 1 -19.67 23.71 -27.39
CA MET A 1 -18.22 23.43 -27.37
C MET A 1 -17.74 23.96 -26.05
N ASN A 2 -17.72 23.09 -25.03
CA ASN A 2 -17.78 23.50 -23.65
C ASN A 2 -16.36 23.71 -23.11
N ASP A 3 -16.03 24.96 -22.80
CA ASP A 3 -15.26 25.41 -21.64
C ASP A 3 -14.16 24.46 -21.14
N LEU A 4 -13.22 24.13 -22.03
CA LEU A 4 -11.95 23.47 -21.74
C LEU A 4 -10.94 24.43 -21.09
N HIS A 5 -11.42 25.39 -20.28
CA HIS A 5 -10.57 26.19 -19.41
C HIS A 5 -10.26 25.40 -18.14
N TYR A 6 -9.53 24.28 -18.31
CA TYR A 6 -8.89 23.59 -17.20
C TYR A 6 -7.71 24.45 -16.76
N SER A 7 -7.98 25.44 -15.91
CA SER A 7 -6.93 26.24 -15.26
C SER A 7 -5.99 25.27 -14.54
N LEU A 8 -4.80 25.08 -15.09
CA LEU A 8 -3.76 24.15 -14.63
C LEU A 8 -3.29 24.38 -13.18
N ASN A 9 -3.82 25.39 -12.49
CA ASN A 9 -3.44 25.83 -11.15
C ASN A 9 -4.42 25.46 -10.04
N GLU A 10 -5.60 24.93 -10.36
CA GLU A 10 -6.56 24.51 -9.32
C GLU A 10 -6.66 23.01 -9.33
N ILE A 11 -5.83 22.32 -8.53
CA ILE A 11 -6.10 20.94 -8.18
C ILE A 11 -7.41 20.95 -7.40
N PRO A 12 -8.52 20.40 -7.96
CA PRO A 12 -9.80 20.45 -7.26
C PRO A 12 -9.66 19.65 -5.95
N LEU A 13 -10.08 20.24 -4.84
CA LEU A 13 -9.97 19.65 -3.50
C LEU A 13 -10.49 18.20 -3.44
N VAL A 14 -11.50 17.90 -4.27
CA VAL A 14 -12.07 16.57 -4.47
C VAL A 14 -11.00 15.53 -4.86
N TRP A 15 -10.05 15.86 -5.72
CA TRP A 15 -8.99 14.94 -6.12
C TRP A 15 -8.00 14.67 -4.99
N LEU A 16 -7.65 15.69 -4.19
CA LEU A 16 -6.81 15.50 -3.01
C LEU A 16 -7.48 14.59 -1.98
N ILE A 17 -8.79 14.79 -1.75
CA ILE A 17 -9.58 13.93 -0.87
C ILE A 17 -9.62 12.50 -1.41
N LEU A 18 -9.84 12.33 -2.72
CA LEU A 18 -9.89 11.02 -3.36
C LEU A 18 -8.56 10.28 -3.25
N ILE A 19 -7.43 10.98 -3.46
CA ILE A 19 -6.08 10.44 -3.27
C ILE A 19 -5.85 10.06 -1.80
N ALA A 20 -6.23 10.91 -0.84
CA ALA A 20 -6.10 10.63 0.58
C ALA A 20 -6.91 9.39 1.00
N VAL A 21 -8.15 9.26 0.52
CA VAL A 21 -8.99 8.08 0.77
C VAL A 21 -8.36 6.82 0.16
N LEU A 22 -7.83 6.90 -1.07
CA LEU A 22 -7.10 5.80 -1.69
C LEU A 22 -5.84 5.39 -0.89
N LEU A 23 -5.10 6.36 -0.35
CA LEU A 23 -3.93 6.13 0.51
C LEU A 23 -4.31 5.48 1.85
N LEU A 24 -5.45 5.86 2.43
CA LEU A 24 -5.95 5.25 3.66
C LEU A 24 -6.46 3.83 3.44
N ILE A 25 -7.20 3.59 2.35
CA ILE A 25 -7.70 2.25 2.01
C ILE A 25 -6.53 1.31 1.74
N GLN A 26 -5.55 1.72 0.92
CA GLN A 26 -4.39 0.87 0.61
C GLN A 26 -3.55 0.58 1.86
N GLY A 27 -3.29 1.58 2.70
CA GLY A 27 -2.50 1.42 3.93
C GLY A 27 -3.19 0.49 4.93
N THR A 28 -4.51 0.62 5.07
CA THR A 28 -5.33 -0.24 5.94
C THR A 28 -5.36 -1.68 5.44
N TRP A 29 -5.49 -1.87 4.12
CA TRP A 29 -5.48 -3.21 3.52
C TRP A 29 -4.13 -3.91 3.71
N ILE A 30 -3.03 -3.19 3.45
CA ILE A 30 -1.65 -3.67 3.72
C ILE A 30 -1.46 -4.01 5.20
N PHE A 31 -1.92 -3.15 6.11
CA PHE A 31 -1.84 -3.39 7.56
C PHE A 31 -2.58 -4.67 7.95
N GLN A 32 -3.78 -4.88 7.43
CA GLN A 32 -4.59 -6.06 7.75
C GLN A 32 -4.00 -7.34 7.15
N ASP A 33 -3.49 -7.31 5.92
CA ASP A 33 -2.82 -8.46 5.29
C ASP A 33 -1.52 -8.82 6.02
N ALA A 34 -0.71 -7.80 6.37
CA ALA A 34 0.52 -7.96 7.15
C ALA A 34 0.26 -8.52 8.56
N ARG A 35 -0.86 -8.10 9.19
CA ARG A 35 -1.33 -8.63 10.48
C ARG A 35 -1.66 -10.12 10.37
N ARG A 36 -2.37 -10.52 9.31
CA ARG A 36 -2.73 -11.94 9.07
C ARG A 36 -1.50 -12.81 8.83
N ARG A 37 -0.47 -12.27 8.17
CA ARG A 37 0.80 -12.97 7.91
C ARG A 37 1.81 -12.91 9.07
N GLY A 38 1.49 -12.21 10.17
CA GLY A 38 2.41 -12.04 11.30
C GLY A 38 3.69 -11.27 10.96
N ARG A 39 3.65 -10.39 9.95
CA ARG A 39 4.82 -9.66 9.41
C ARG A 39 4.66 -8.17 9.68
N PHE A 40 5.26 -7.65 10.76
CA PHE A 40 5.38 -6.21 11.09
C PHE A 40 4.26 -5.28 10.55
N PRO A 41 3.00 -5.46 10.98
CA PRO A 41 1.84 -4.77 10.40
C PRO A 41 1.93 -3.24 10.46
N TRP A 42 2.47 -2.69 11.54
CA TRP A 42 2.67 -1.24 11.71
C TRP A 42 3.67 -0.66 10.72
N LEU A 43 4.75 -1.38 10.42
CA LEU A 43 5.77 -0.93 9.47
C LEU A 43 5.17 -0.86 8.06
N TRP A 44 4.47 -1.91 7.64
CA TRP A 44 3.86 -1.95 6.31
C TRP A 44 2.66 -1.02 6.15
N GLY A 45 1.83 -0.86 7.18
CA GLY A 45 0.68 0.05 7.15
C GLY A 45 1.08 1.52 7.06
N LEU A 46 2.03 1.97 7.88
CA LEU A 46 2.51 3.36 7.84
C LEU A 46 3.24 3.65 6.53
N TRP A 47 4.01 2.67 6.05
CA TRP A 47 4.76 2.82 4.80
C TRP A 47 3.84 2.80 3.56
N GLY A 48 2.73 2.07 3.60
CA GLY A 48 1.69 2.08 2.56
C GLY A 48 0.99 3.42 2.34
N ILE A 49 1.05 4.34 3.33
CA ILE A 49 0.43 5.68 3.25
C ILE A 49 1.40 6.71 2.64
N THR A 50 2.70 6.40 2.55
CA THR A 50 3.73 7.35 2.07
C THR A 50 3.61 7.73 0.60
N GLY A 51 2.96 6.90 -0.21
CA GLY A 51 2.73 7.18 -1.61
C GLY A 51 2.10 6.00 -2.33
N PHE A 52 1.58 6.24 -3.53
CA PHE A 52 1.06 5.21 -4.42
C PHE A 52 1.79 5.33 -5.76
N PRO A 53 2.23 4.24 -6.43
CA PRO A 53 2.05 2.81 -6.09
C PRO A 53 3.29 2.14 -5.47
N THR A 54 4.39 2.87 -5.23
CA THR A 54 5.69 2.32 -4.83
C THR A 54 5.65 1.38 -3.61
N PRO A 55 5.07 1.75 -2.45
CA PRO A 55 5.03 0.85 -1.30
C PRO A 55 4.15 -0.37 -1.52
N LEU A 56 3.14 -0.29 -2.40
CA LEU A 56 2.33 -1.45 -2.81
C LEU A 56 3.18 -2.48 -3.56
N ILE A 57 4.03 -2.02 -4.49
CA ILE A 57 4.92 -2.89 -5.28
C ILE A 57 5.93 -3.60 -4.37
N ILE A 58 6.54 -2.85 -3.46
CA ILE A 58 7.56 -3.40 -2.56
C ILE A 58 6.93 -4.33 -1.51
N TYR A 59 5.74 -4.02 -0.99
CA TYR A 59 4.97 -4.94 -0.16
C TYR A 59 4.73 -6.26 -0.87
N TRP A 60 4.26 -6.19 -2.12
CA TRP A 60 3.99 -7.39 -2.90
C TRP A 60 5.25 -8.23 -3.12
N PHE A 61 6.37 -7.60 -3.48
CA PHE A 61 7.62 -8.33 -3.73
C PHE A 61 8.24 -8.94 -2.47
N ILE A 62 8.20 -8.23 -1.33
CA ILE A 62 8.85 -8.69 -0.10
C ILE A 62 7.94 -9.63 0.69
N VAL A 63 6.67 -9.25 0.89
CA VAL A 63 5.75 -10.00 1.77
C VAL A 63 5.18 -11.22 1.06
N VAL A 64 4.67 -11.09 -0.18
CA VAL A 64 4.10 -12.25 -0.91
C VAL A 64 5.19 -13.28 -1.23
N ARG A 65 6.42 -12.83 -1.52
CA ARG A 65 7.53 -13.76 -1.79
C ARG A 65 8.10 -14.39 -0.52
N ALA A 66 8.11 -13.67 0.60
CA ALA A 66 8.51 -14.25 1.89
C ALA A 66 7.55 -15.34 2.36
N ASP A 67 6.25 -15.16 2.11
CA ASP A 67 5.21 -16.14 2.48
C ASP A 67 5.30 -17.45 1.68
N ARG A 68 5.93 -17.43 0.50
CA ARG A 68 6.19 -18.64 -0.31
C ARG A 68 7.40 -19.44 0.16
N ARG A 69 8.17 -18.97 1.15
CA ARG A 69 9.28 -19.77 1.67
C ARG A 69 8.69 -20.84 2.59
N PRO A 70 8.75 -22.14 2.23
CA PRO A 70 8.33 -23.18 3.16
C PRO A 70 9.16 -23.05 4.44
N PRO A 71 8.57 -23.26 5.62
CA PRO A 71 9.32 -23.26 6.86
C PRO A 71 10.52 -24.20 6.66
N LYS A 72 11.73 -23.70 6.91
CA LYS A 72 12.90 -24.58 6.98
C LYS A 72 12.52 -25.66 7.98
N ARG A 73 12.34 -26.90 7.52
CA ARG A 73 12.40 -28.06 8.43
C ARG A 73 13.78 -27.97 9.06
N THR A 74 13.84 -27.46 10.29
CA THR A 74 14.93 -27.81 11.19
C THR A 74 14.88 -29.32 11.24
N SER A 75 15.79 -29.94 10.50
CA SER A 75 16.15 -31.34 10.65
C SER A 75 16.83 -31.41 12.00
N ASP A 76 16.02 -31.58 13.04
CA ASP A 76 16.51 -31.91 14.36
C ASP A 76 17.18 -33.28 14.25
N LYS A 77 18.43 -33.35 14.70
CA LYS A 77 19.30 -34.53 14.65
C LYS A 77 19.20 -35.29 15.95
#